data_AF-A0A2D6ERL8-F1
#
_entry.id   AF-A0A2D6ERL8-F1
#
_cell.length_a   1.000
_cell.length_b   1.000
_cell.length_c   1.000
_cell.angle_alpha   90.00
_cell.angle_beta   90.00
_cell.angle_gamma   90.00
#
_symmetry.space_group_name_H-M   'P 1'
#
loop_
_entity.id
_entity.type
_entity.pdbx_description
1 polymer ?
#
loop_
_entity_poly.entity_id
_entity_poly.type
_entity_poly.pdbx_seq_one_letter_code
_entity_poly.pdbx_strand_id
1 'polypeptide(L)'
;MPIKDYIRERYFPHLWCSGCGHGIVLGSFLRAIQQLGLSKNEIVMVSGIGCSSRITGYVDFHTLHTLHGRALAFATGVKMGLPELNIIVPMGDGDALAIGGNHFIHTARRNIDITAIVMNNRIYGMTGGQFSPLSGYGIKATTAPYFNIDHDFDVVELATAAGASFVARTTTYHEKQLTNIITKAIQHVGFSVVEVLTQCPTYFGRKNDIGSAVDMMKLYKEKTTPRGSKAKKENPDLIERGIFVQKEMPEYCNEYNKIIEKAMKGH
;
A
#
# COMPACT_ATOMS: atom_id res chain seq x y z
N MET A 1 -24.30 2.52 4.43
CA MET A 1 -23.75 3.89 4.40
C MET A 1 -23.23 4.17 2.98
N PRO A 2 -23.76 5.16 2.27
CA PRO A 2 -23.22 5.58 0.97
C PRO A 2 -21.70 5.84 1.01
N ILE A 3 -20.96 5.50 -0.06
CA ILE A 3 -19.52 5.83 -0.23
C ILE A 3 -19.25 7.31 0.05
N LYS A 4 -20.20 8.16 -0.35
CA LYS A 4 -20.15 9.61 -0.21
C LYS A 4 -20.00 10.06 1.26
N ASP A 5 -20.46 9.26 2.20
CA ASP A 5 -20.35 9.60 3.62
C ASP A 5 -18.90 9.51 4.10
N TYR A 6 -18.07 8.66 3.49
CA TYR A 6 -16.68 8.45 3.87
C TYR A 6 -15.69 9.46 3.28
N ILE A 7 -16.17 10.47 2.54
CA ILE A 7 -15.32 11.46 1.87
C ILE A 7 -15.55 12.87 2.39
N ARG A 8 -14.48 13.67 2.38
CA ARG A 8 -14.53 15.11 2.66
C ARG A 8 -14.76 15.87 1.37
N GLU A 9 -16.03 16.06 1.00
CA GLU A 9 -16.43 16.70 -0.26
C GLU A 9 -15.74 18.05 -0.54
N ARG A 10 -15.47 18.84 0.51
CA ARG A 10 -14.80 20.15 0.40
C ARG A 10 -13.39 20.11 -0.21
N TYR A 11 -12.75 18.94 -0.27
CA TYR A 11 -11.41 18.76 -0.86
C TYR A 11 -11.45 18.17 -2.27
N PHE A 12 -12.64 18.05 -2.88
CA PHE A 12 -12.80 17.65 -4.26
C PHE A 12 -12.91 18.87 -5.19
N PRO A 13 -12.43 18.78 -6.46
CA PRO A 13 -11.80 17.61 -7.08
C PRO A 13 -10.41 17.29 -6.49
N HIS A 14 -10.02 16.01 -6.52
CA HIS A 14 -8.71 15.61 -6.02
C HIS A 14 -7.56 16.16 -6.88
N LEU A 15 -6.39 16.34 -6.29
CA LEU A 15 -5.20 16.91 -6.96
C LEU A 15 -4.41 15.93 -7.84
N TRP A 16 -4.77 14.64 -7.85
CA TRP A 16 -4.06 13.67 -8.69
C TRP A 16 -4.29 13.95 -10.17
N CYS A 17 -3.23 13.76 -10.97
CA CYS A 17 -3.26 13.98 -12.41
C CYS A 17 -4.32 13.10 -13.10
N SER A 18 -4.89 13.58 -14.21
CA SER A 18 -5.79 12.78 -15.03
C SER A 18 -5.14 11.46 -15.44
N GLY A 19 -5.84 10.36 -15.19
CA GLY A 19 -5.35 9.01 -15.46
C GLY A 19 -4.42 8.42 -14.39
N CYS A 20 -4.13 9.13 -13.30
CA CYS A 20 -3.38 8.57 -12.17
C CYS A 20 -4.14 7.42 -11.50
N GLY A 21 -3.43 6.33 -11.17
CA GLY A 21 -4.02 5.15 -10.54
C GLY A 21 -4.50 5.35 -9.09
N HIS A 22 -4.05 6.40 -8.41
CA HIS A 22 -4.34 6.62 -6.99
C HIS A 22 -5.82 6.85 -6.69
N GLY A 23 -6.57 7.48 -7.61
CA GLY A 23 -8.02 7.65 -7.48
C GLY A 23 -8.78 6.32 -7.51
N ILE A 24 -8.28 5.33 -8.26
CA ILE A 24 -8.85 3.98 -8.30
C ILE A 24 -8.63 3.29 -6.96
N VAL A 25 -7.43 3.41 -6.38
CA VAL A 25 -7.13 2.87 -5.04
C VAL A 25 -8.04 3.48 -3.98
N LEU A 26 -8.23 4.81 -3.98
CA LEU A 26 -9.19 5.47 -3.08
C LEU A 26 -10.60 4.88 -3.26
N GLY A 27 -11.09 4.76 -4.50
CA GLY A 27 -12.41 4.19 -4.77
C GLY A 27 -12.57 2.76 -4.26
N SER A 28 -11.58 1.89 -4.50
CA SER A 28 -11.59 0.49 -4.04
C SER A 28 -11.50 0.40 -2.52
N PHE A 29 -10.69 1.24 -1.89
CA PHE A 29 -10.60 1.32 -0.45
C PHE A 29 -11.95 1.70 0.18
N LEU A 30 -12.61 2.76 -0.32
CA LEU A 30 -13.92 3.18 0.21
C LEU A 30 -15.01 2.10 0.03
N ARG A 31 -14.98 1.36 -1.10
CA ARG A 31 -15.86 0.19 -1.29
C ARG A 31 -15.58 -0.92 -0.29
N ALA A 32 -14.31 -1.19 0.02
CA ALA A 32 -13.94 -2.18 1.03
C ALA A 32 -14.45 -1.77 2.43
N ILE A 33 -14.26 -0.51 2.83
CA ILE A 33 -14.80 0.02 4.09
C ILE A 33 -16.32 -0.12 4.15
N GLN A 34 -17.03 0.22 3.07
CA GLN A 34 -18.48 0.06 3.01
C GLN A 34 -18.91 -1.41 3.12
N GLN A 35 -18.20 -2.34 2.47
CA GLN A 35 -18.50 -3.78 2.55
C GLN A 35 -18.32 -4.34 3.97
N LEU A 36 -17.32 -3.84 4.69
CA LEU A 36 -17.05 -4.22 6.08
C LEU A 36 -18.03 -3.58 7.07
N GLY A 37 -18.79 -2.57 6.64
CA GLY A 37 -19.73 -1.86 7.51
C GLY A 37 -19.05 -1.05 8.62
N LEU A 38 -17.76 -0.74 8.48
CA LEU A 38 -17.00 0.01 9.48
C LEU A 38 -17.50 1.45 9.58
N SER A 39 -17.67 1.91 10.81
CA SER A 39 -17.95 3.31 11.10
C SER A 39 -16.67 4.15 10.99
N LYS A 40 -16.85 5.46 10.79
CA LYS A 40 -15.72 6.38 10.61
C LYS A 40 -14.78 6.46 11.81
N ASN A 41 -15.33 6.24 13.01
CA ASN A 41 -14.62 6.36 14.28
C ASN A 41 -13.80 5.09 14.60
N GLU A 42 -14.04 3.98 13.89
CA GLU A 42 -13.27 2.74 14.04
C GLU A 42 -12.01 2.71 13.17
N ILE A 43 -11.76 3.77 12.38
CA ILE A 43 -10.70 3.81 11.37
C ILE A 43 -9.74 4.96 11.67
N VAL A 44 -8.45 4.65 11.70
CA VAL A 44 -7.38 5.66 11.65
C VAL A 44 -6.54 5.44 10.40
N MET A 45 -6.51 6.44 9.53
CA MET A 45 -5.65 6.43 8.35
C MET A 45 -4.38 7.25 8.59
N VAL A 46 -3.23 6.59 8.56
CA VAL A 46 -1.91 7.21 8.81
C VAL A 46 -1.11 7.20 7.52
N SER A 47 -0.60 8.34 7.08
CA SER A 47 0.16 8.45 5.82
C SER A 47 1.47 9.22 6.02
N GLY A 48 2.45 8.93 5.17
CA GLY A 48 3.72 9.65 5.12
C GLY A 48 3.63 10.84 4.16
N ILE A 49 4.58 10.99 3.25
CA ILE A 49 4.60 12.09 2.26
C ILE A 49 4.70 11.53 0.84
N GLY A 50 3.93 12.11 -0.08
CA GLY A 50 3.91 11.71 -1.48
C GLY A 50 2.53 11.88 -2.11
N CYS A 51 2.43 11.66 -3.43
CA CYS A 51 1.13 11.71 -4.12
C CYS A 51 0.15 10.72 -3.49
N SER A 52 0.59 9.49 -3.21
CA SER A 52 -0.19 8.45 -2.52
C SER A 52 -0.73 8.95 -1.17
N SER A 53 0.13 9.55 -0.35
CA SER A 53 -0.18 10.00 1.01
C SER A 53 -1.27 11.07 1.08
N ARG A 54 -1.54 11.80 -0.01
CA ARG A 54 -2.66 12.78 -0.08
C ARG A 54 -4.04 12.14 0.10
N ILE A 55 -4.15 10.82 -0.02
CA ILE A 55 -5.39 10.08 0.20
C ILE A 55 -6.04 10.39 1.56
N THR A 56 -5.24 10.63 2.61
CA THR A 56 -5.73 11.02 3.95
C THR A 56 -6.45 12.36 3.96
N GLY A 57 -6.18 13.24 3.00
CA GLY A 57 -6.87 14.52 2.87
C GLY A 57 -8.33 14.38 2.41
N TYR A 58 -8.65 13.33 1.65
CA TYR A 58 -9.95 13.18 0.97
C TYR A 58 -10.97 12.35 1.74
N VAL A 59 -10.54 11.64 2.78
CA VAL A 59 -11.38 10.71 3.54
C VAL A 59 -11.85 11.30 4.86
N ASP A 60 -13.07 10.97 5.27
CA ASP A 60 -13.68 11.44 6.52
C ASP A 60 -13.57 10.38 7.63
N PHE A 61 -12.33 10.16 8.07
CA PHE A 61 -11.93 9.30 9.20
C PHE A 61 -11.05 10.08 10.18
N HIS A 62 -10.58 9.43 11.24
CA HIS A 62 -9.39 9.90 11.94
C HIS A 62 -8.19 9.79 11.00
N THR A 63 -7.44 10.88 10.81
CA THR A 63 -6.35 10.93 9.84
C THR A 63 -5.11 11.57 10.40
N LEU A 64 -3.94 10.96 10.17
CA LEU A 64 -2.63 11.52 10.45
C LEU A 64 -1.82 11.61 9.15
N HIS A 65 -1.45 12.83 8.74
CA HIS A 65 -0.52 13.06 7.65
C HIS A 65 0.82 13.47 8.26
N THR A 66 1.76 12.53 8.25
CA THR A 66 2.96 12.54 9.10
C THR A 66 4.19 12.93 8.29
N LEU A 67 5.37 12.45 8.71
CA LEU A 67 6.64 12.69 8.02
C LEU A 67 6.94 11.59 6.99
N HIS A 68 7.76 11.92 6.00
CA HIS A 68 8.13 11.00 4.93
C HIS A 68 8.79 9.73 5.50
N GLY A 69 8.25 8.56 5.13
CA GLY A 69 8.71 7.25 5.60
C GLY A 69 8.50 6.98 7.08
N ARG A 70 7.65 7.76 7.77
CA ARG A 70 7.36 7.58 9.21
C ARG A 70 5.94 7.10 9.49
N ALA A 71 5.11 6.93 8.47
CA ALA A 71 3.71 6.53 8.63
C ALA A 71 3.55 5.29 9.52
N LEU A 72 4.33 4.23 9.27
CA LEU A 72 4.27 2.99 10.06
C LEU A 72 4.75 3.17 11.51
N ALA A 73 5.69 4.08 11.76
CA ALA A 73 6.15 4.38 13.12
C ALA A 73 5.04 5.06 13.93
N PHE A 74 4.36 6.05 13.35
CA PHE A 74 3.20 6.70 13.97
C PHE A 74 2.04 5.71 14.12
N ALA A 75 1.75 4.91 13.08
CA ALA A 75 0.69 3.90 13.09
C ALA A 75 0.91 2.85 14.19
N THR A 76 2.16 2.44 14.43
CA THR A 76 2.51 1.54 15.55
C THR A 76 2.12 2.15 16.89
N GLY A 77 2.44 3.43 17.10
CA GLY A 77 2.07 4.14 18.33
C GLY A 77 0.55 4.22 18.52
N VAL A 78 -0.19 4.53 17.46
CA VAL A 78 -1.66 4.56 17.50
C VAL A 78 -2.22 3.17 17.83
N LYS A 79 -1.78 2.11 17.13
CA LYS A 79 -2.28 0.75 17.36
C LYS A 79 -1.98 0.25 18.77
N MET A 80 -0.81 0.56 19.32
CA MET A 80 -0.48 0.18 20.70
C MET A 80 -1.30 0.96 21.74
N GLY A 81 -1.64 2.22 21.46
CA GLY A 81 -2.46 3.05 22.35
C GLY A 81 -3.95 2.73 22.27
N LEU A 82 -4.45 2.36 21.10
CA LEU A 82 -5.86 2.05 20.81
C LEU A 82 -5.96 0.76 19.97
N PRO A 83 -5.73 -0.43 20.57
CA PRO A 83 -5.65 -1.71 19.87
C PRO A 83 -6.94 -2.12 19.13
N GLU A 84 -8.08 -1.58 19.51
CA GLU A 84 -9.39 -1.85 18.92
C GLU A 84 -9.60 -1.18 17.55
N LEU A 85 -8.80 -0.16 17.21
CA LEU A 85 -8.99 0.60 15.97
C LEU A 85 -8.37 -0.11 14.76
N ASN A 86 -9.01 0.07 13.60
CA ASN A 86 -8.52 -0.39 12.31
C ASN A 86 -7.52 0.63 11.76
N ILE A 87 -6.25 0.24 11.67
CA ILE A 87 -5.18 1.15 11.25
C ILE A 87 -4.82 0.88 9.81
N ILE A 88 -5.04 1.89 8.96
CA ILE A 88 -4.78 1.82 7.52
C ILE A 88 -3.65 2.77 7.16
N VAL A 89 -2.65 2.27 6.46
CA VAL A 89 -1.43 3.01 6.14
C VAL A 89 -1.20 3.02 4.63
N PRO A 90 -1.80 3.96 3.88
CA PRO A 90 -1.48 4.15 2.48
C PRO A 90 -0.11 4.82 2.33
N MET A 91 0.73 4.25 1.47
CA MET A 91 2.12 4.67 1.28
C MET A 91 2.47 4.65 -0.20
N GLY A 92 3.38 5.53 -0.62
CA GLY A 92 4.05 5.40 -1.92
C GLY A 92 5.16 4.37 -1.83
N ASP A 93 5.63 3.89 -2.97
CA ASP A 93 6.80 3.01 -3.06
C ASP A 93 8.05 3.60 -2.37
N GLY A 94 8.36 4.87 -2.59
CA GLY A 94 9.44 5.58 -1.88
C GLY A 94 9.22 5.74 -0.40
N ASP A 95 8.01 6.11 -0.03
CA ASP A 95 7.63 6.31 1.37
C ASP A 95 7.73 4.98 2.15
N ALA A 96 7.34 3.87 1.53
CA ALA A 96 7.38 2.54 2.14
C ALA A 96 8.78 1.90 2.14
N LEU A 97 9.48 1.92 1.00
CA LEU A 97 10.63 1.06 0.75
C LEU A 97 11.96 1.79 0.52
N ALA A 98 11.96 3.12 0.46
CA ALA A 98 13.18 3.91 0.59
C ALA A 98 13.38 4.34 2.04
N ILE A 99 13.06 5.59 2.36
CA ILE A 99 13.27 6.17 3.70
C ILE A 99 12.45 5.49 4.80
N GLY A 100 11.35 4.82 4.45
CA GLY A 100 10.52 4.04 5.38
C GLY A 100 10.91 2.58 5.53
N GLY A 101 11.87 2.07 4.73
CA GLY A 101 12.16 0.63 4.62
C GLY A 101 12.45 -0.05 5.96
N ASN A 102 13.19 0.62 6.85
CA ASN A 102 13.49 0.05 8.18
C ASN A 102 12.23 -0.09 9.06
N HIS A 103 11.31 0.87 8.98
CA HIS A 103 10.03 0.78 9.70
C HIS A 103 9.13 -0.29 9.09
N PHE A 104 9.15 -0.43 7.76
CA PHE A 104 8.42 -1.46 7.04
C PHE A 104 8.78 -2.87 7.52
N ILE A 105 10.07 -3.23 7.47
CA ILE A 105 10.51 -4.58 7.87
C ILE A 105 10.27 -4.87 9.35
N HIS A 106 10.38 -3.87 10.22
CA HIS A 106 10.14 -4.05 11.65
C HIS A 106 8.65 -4.08 12.00
N THR A 107 7.78 -3.48 11.21
CA THR A 107 6.32 -3.63 11.38
C THR A 107 5.90 -5.04 10.99
N ALA A 108 6.42 -5.55 9.87
CA ALA A 108 6.24 -6.95 9.45
C ALA A 108 6.72 -7.94 10.51
N ARG A 109 7.96 -7.78 11.00
CA ARG A 109 8.54 -8.65 12.04
C ARG A 109 7.72 -8.66 13.34
N ARG A 110 7.13 -7.54 13.73
CA ARG A 110 6.29 -7.44 14.93
C ARG A 110 4.96 -8.14 14.78
N ASN A 111 4.47 -8.31 13.54
CA ASN A 111 3.11 -8.76 13.25
C ASN A 111 2.05 -7.93 13.99
N ILE A 112 2.26 -6.61 14.06
CA ILE A 112 1.28 -5.69 14.63
C ILE A 112 0.11 -5.52 13.66
N ASP A 113 -1.11 -5.53 14.18
CA ASP A 113 -2.34 -5.48 13.38
C ASP A 113 -2.55 -4.11 12.69
N ILE A 114 -1.96 -3.98 11.49
CA ILE A 114 -1.92 -2.78 10.67
C ILE A 114 -1.98 -3.20 9.20
N THR A 115 -2.81 -2.50 8.41
CA THR A 115 -2.89 -2.70 6.95
C THR A 115 -2.12 -1.63 6.20
N ALA A 116 -0.98 -2.00 5.61
CA ALA A 116 -0.22 -1.17 4.68
C ALA A 116 -0.69 -1.36 3.23
N ILE A 117 -1.00 -0.24 2.55
CA ILE A 117 -1.35 -0.22 1.12
C ILE A 117 -0.23 0.49 0.37
N VAL A 118 0.65 -0.27 -0.28
CA VAL A 118 1.79 0.26 -1.04
C VAL A 118 1.35 0.55 -2.47
N MET A 119 1.20 1.84 -2.79
CA MET A 119 0.81 2.34 -4.09
C MET A 119 2.06 2.44 -4.97
N ASN A 120 2.41 1.33 -5.62
CA ASN A 120 3.60 1.21 -6.43
C ASN A 120 3.38 1.86 -7.81
N ASN A 121 3.90 3.07 -7.97
CA ASN A 121 3.93 3.79 -9.24
C ASN A 121 5.34 3.89 -9.86
N ARG A 122 6.32 3.23 -9.24
CA ARG A 122 7.71 3.10 -9.67
C ARG A 122 8.43 4.44 -9.81
N ILE A 123 7.97 5.51 -9.16
CA ILE A 123 8.56 6.84 -9.30
C ILE A 123 8.18 7.81 -8.17
N TYR A 124 9.07 8.72 -7.80
CA TYR A 124 8.72 9.83 -6.91
C TYR A 124 7.95 10.92 -7.65
N GLY A 125 6.64 10.69 -7.81
CA GLY A 125 5.77 11.58 -8.60
C GLY A 125 5.66 12.99 -8.02
N MET A 126 5.54 13.14 -6.70
CA MET A 126 5.30 14.46 -6.07
C MET A 126 6.49 15.40 -6.17
N THR A 127 7.71 14.85 -6.20
CA THR A 127 8.96 15.62 -6.17
C THR A 127 9.54 15.87 -7.56
N GLY A 128 8.80 15.54 -8.62
CA GLY A 128 9.22 15.81 -9.99
C GLY A 128 9.82 14.61 -10.72
N GLY A 129 9.55 13.36 -10.30
CA GLY A 129 9.80 12.18 -11.12
C GLY A 129 11.18 11.54 -10.98
N GLN A 130 11.78 11.56 -9.79
CA GLN A 130 13.00 10.81 -9.48
C GLN A 130 12.71 9.31 -9.40
N PHE A 131 13.73 8.48 -9.63
CA PHE A 131 13.57 7.03 -9.53
C PHE A 131 13.31 6.63 -8.06
N SER A 132 12.56 5.56 -7.88
CA SER A 132 12.26 4.94 -6.59
C SER A 132 12.95 3.57 -6.49
N PRO A 133 12.96 2.93 -5.32
CA PRO A 133 13.46 1.55 -5.18
C PRO A 133 12.68 0.51 -6.00
N LEU A 134 11.56 0.88 -6.62
CA LEU A 134 10.75 0.03 -7.48
C LEU A 134 10.81 0.46 -8.97
N SER A 135 11.62 1.47 -9.31
CA SER A 135 11.86 1.85 -10.70
C SER A 135 12.53 0.74 -11.48
N GLY A 136 13.55 0.08 -10.94
CA GLY A 136 14.24 -1.04 -11.60
C GLY A 136 15.27 -0.61 -12.64
N TYR A 137 16.09 -1.57 -13.07
CA TYR A 137 17.22 -1.35 -13.96
C TYR A 137 16.77 -0.86 -15.36
N GLY A 138 17.53 0.05 -15.96
CA GLY A 138 17.27 0.55 -17.30
C GLY A 138 16.22 1.65 -17.39
N ILE A 139 15.46 1.91 -16.33
CA ILE A 139 14.37 2.90 -16.31
C ILE A 139 14.93 4.32 -16.23
N LYS A 140 14.34 5.25 -17.00
CA LYS A 140 14.66 6.67 -16.98
C LYS A 140 13.83 7.40 -15.92
N ALA A 141 14.49 8.30 -15.19
CA ALA A 141 13.88 9.20 -14.21
C ALA A 141 14.53 10.59 -14.28
N THR A 142 14.00 11.62 -13.62
CA THR A 142 14.59 12.97 -13.72
C THR A 142 16.02 13.06 -13.18
N THR A 143 16.34 12.29 -12.15
CA THR A 143 17.71 12.11 -11.62
C THR A 143 18.48 10.94 -12.25
N ALA A 144 17.84 10.16 -13.12
CA ALA A 144 18.45 9.10 -13.90
C ALA A 144 18.13 9.31 -15.40
N PRO A 145 18.71 10.35 -16.03
CA PRO A 145 18.32 10.78 -17.38
C PRO A 145 18.66 9.76 -18.46
N TYR A 146 19.72 8.98 -18.26
CA TYR A 146 20.17 7.94 -19.20
C TYR A 146 19.51 6.60 -18.91
N PHE A 147 19.68 6.10 -17.69
CA PHE A 147 19.05 4.90 -17.14
C PHE A 147 19.34 4.80 -15.64
N ASN A 148 18.49 4.08 -14.91
CA ASN A 148 18.73 3.65 -13.54
C ASN A 148 19.58 2.36 -13.54
N ILE A 149 20.54 2.27 -12.62
CA ILE A 149 21.39 1.08 -12.44
C ILE A 149 20.95 0.21 -11.28
N ASP A 150 20.08 0.72 -10.41
CA ASP A 150 19.62 -0.02 -9.24
C ASP A 150 18.61 -1.08 -9.67
N HIS A 151 18.77 -2.29 -9.14
CA HIS A 151 17.75 -3.33 -9.22
C HIS A 151 16.57 -2.96 -8.32
N ASP A 152 15.37 -3.30 -8.76
CA ASP A 152 14.15 -3.08 -7.98
C ASP A 152 13.97 -4.15 -6.90
N PHE A 153 13.40 -3.72 -5.77
CA PHE A 153 12.86 -4.66 -4.80
C PHE A 153 11.58 -5.31 -5.34
N ASP A 154 11.39 -6.61 -5.07
CA ASP A 154 10.06 -7.19 -5.12
C ASP A 154 9.37 -7.01 -3.75
N VAL A 155 8.28 -6.23 -3.71
CA VAL A 155 7.55 -5.92 -2.46
C VAL A 155 6.99 -7.18 -1.79
N VAL A 156 6.52 -8.15 -2.59
CA VAL A 156 5.96 -9.41 -2.08
C VAL A 156 7.06 -10.25 -1.44
N GLU A 157 8.19 -10.41 -2.12
CA GLU A 157 9.34 -11.15 -1.58
C GLU A 157 9.89 -10.48 -0.32
N LEU A 158 10.08 -9.17 -0.36
CA LEU A 158 10.59 -8.40 0.77
C LEU A 158 9.66 -8.47 1.98
N ALA A 159 8.35 -8.26 1.81
CA ALA A 159 7.38 -8.35 2.89
C ALA A 159 7.28 -9.77 3.46
N THR A 160 7.34 -10.79 2.60
CA THR A 160 7.32 -12.20 3.00
C THR A 160 8.57 -12.53 3.83
N ALA A 161 9.75 -12.15 3.35
CA ALA A 161 11.02 -12.36 4.04
C ALA A 161 11.09 -11.59 5.37
N ALA A 162 10.50 -10.38 5.44
CA ALA A 162 10.41 -9.59 6.65
C ALA A 162 9.42 -10.15 7.69
N GLY A 163 8.60 -11.15 7.32
CA GLY A 163 7.73 -11.87 8.24
C GLY A 163 6.28 -11.39 8.28
N ALA A 164 5.82 -10.60 7.30
CA ALA A 164 4.42 -10.21 7.20
C ALA A 164 3.50 -11.45 7.14
N SER A 165 2.39 -11.41 7.86
CA SER A 165 1.46 -12.54 7.96
C SER A 165 0.36 -12.51 6.89
N PHE A 166 0.17 -11.37 6.24
CA PHE A 166 -0.63 -11.21 5.04
C PHE A 166 0.11 -10.39 3.99
N VAL A 167 0.26 -10.94 2.78
CA VAL A 167 0.93 -10.27 1.65
C VAL A 167 0.14 -10.50 0.38
N ALA A 168 -0.20 -9.42 -0.32
CA ALA A 168 -0.95 -9.45 -1.56
C ALA A 168 -0.41 -8.43 -2.58
N ARG A 169 -0.57 -8.74 -3.87
CA ARG A 169 -0.27 -7.84 -4.99
C ARG A 169 -1.43 -7.81 -5.97
N THR A 170 -1.79 -6.64 -6.47
CA THR A 170 -2.77 -6.48 -7.56
C THR A 170 -2.52 -5.18 -8.32
N THR A 171 -3.43 -4.79 -9.21
CA THR A 171 -3.28 -3.60 -10.06
C THR A 171 -4.55 -2.77 -10.10
N THR A 172 -4.43 -1.50 -10.48
CA THR A 172 -5.57 -0.60 -10.69
C THR A 172 -6.48 -1.03 -11.84
N TYR A 173 -5.98 -1.84 -12.79
CA TYR A 173 -6.84 -2.45 -13.83
C TYR A 173 -7.81 -3.47 -13.22
N HIS A 174 -7.40 -4.20 -12.18
CA HIS A 174 -8.18 -5.26 -11.54
C HIS A 174 -8.94 -4.76 -10.30
N GLU A 175 -9.67 -3.64 -10.44
CA GLU A 175 -10.38 -2.92 -9.36
C GLU A 175 -11.19 -3.84 -8.43
N LYS A 176 -11.98 -4.78 -8.96
CA LYS A 176 -12.79 -5.69 -8.14
C LYS A 176 -11.92 -6.60 -7.26
N GLN A 177 -10.80 -7.07 -7.80
CA GLN A 177 -9.83 -7.86 -7.04
C GLN A 177 -9.16 -7.00 -5.98
N LEU A 178 -8.81 -5.75 -6.32
CA LEU A 178 -8.24 -4.79 -5.37
C LEU A 178 -9.16 -4.56 -4.17
N THR A 179 -10.44 -4.26 -4.42
CA THR A 179 -11.44 -4.10 -3.35
C THR A 179 -11.50 -5.32 -2.45
N ASN A 180 -11.61 -6.54 -3.03
CA ASN A 180 -11.67 -7.78 -2.25
C ASN A 180 -10.39 -8.06 -1.44
N ILE A 181 -9.22 -7.74 -1.98
CA ILE A 181 -7.94 -7.90 -1.28
C ILE A 181 -7.85 -6.92 -0.11
N ILE A 182 -8.23 -5.65 -0.30
CA ILE A 182 -8.25 -4.65 0.78
C ILE A 182 -9.21 -5.11 1.89
N THR A 183 -10.42 -5.57 1.55
CA THR A 183 -11.38 -6.11 2.53
C THR A 183 -10.75 -7.20 3.38
N LYS A 184 -10.09 -8.19 2.75
CA LYS A 184 -9.41 -9.29 3.46
C LYS A 184 -8.20 -8.83 4.28
N ALA A 185 -7.44 -7.86 3.78
CA ALA A 185 -6.28 -7.33 4.47
C ALA A 185 -6.66 -6.61 5.77
N ILE A 186 -7.78 -5.87 5.76
CA ILE A 186 -8.32 -5.18 6.95
C ILE A 186 -8.87 -6.18 7.97
N GLN A 187 -9.48 -7.28 7.53
CA GLN A 187 -9.99 -8.32 8.42
C GLN A 187 -8.90 -9.22 9.01
N HIS A 188 -7.72 -9.23 8.42
CA HIS A 188 -6.62 -10.08 8.84
C HIS A 188 -5.97 -9.52 10.11
N VAL A 189 -5.92 -10.33 11.17
CA VAL A 189 -5.29 -9.95 12.43
C VAL A 189 -3.77 -10.11 12.32
N GLY A 190 -3.08 -8.99 12.10
CA GLY A 190 -1.63 -8.95 11.97
C GLY A 190 -1.17 -7.95 10.90
N PHE A 191 0.12 -7.97 10.57
CA PHE A 191 0.62 -7.02 9.57
C PHE A 191 0.26 -7.45 8.16
N SER A 192 -0.59 -6.66 7.51
CA SER A 192 -1.06 -6.85 6.14
C SER A 192 -0.35 -5.90 5.19
N VAL A 193 0.24 -6.44 4.12
CA VAL A 193 0.84 -5.66 3.02
C VAL A 193 0.06 -5.91 1.74
N VAL A 194 -0.50 -4.85 1.16
CA VAL A 194 -1.17 -4.86 -0.14
C VAL A 194 -0.40 -3.96 -1.10
N GLU A 195 0.37 -4.56 -2.00
CA GLU A 195 0.96 -3.84 -3.12
C GLU A 195 -0.07 -3.65 -4.22
N VAL A 196 -0.22 -2.41 -4.67
CA VAL A 196 -1.05 -2.05 -5.80
C VAL A 196 -0.17 -1.42 -6.87
N LEU A 197 -0.05 -2.07 -8.03
CA LEU A 197 0.57 -1.45 -9.19
C LEU A 197 -0.35 -0.35 -9.71
N THR A 198 0.12 0.89 -9.64
CA THR A 198 -0.61 2.10 -10.00
C THR A 198 0.12 2.89 -11.07
N GLN A 199 -0.60 3.37 -12.08
CA GLN A 199 0.03 4.11 -13.17
C GLN A 199 0.30 5.58 -12.78
N CYS A 200 1.52 6.06 -13.06
CA CYS A 200 1.89 7.48 -13.05
C CYS A 200 2.15 7.95 -14.49
N PRO A 201 1.12 8.44 -15.22
CA PRO A 201 1.29 8.86 -16.61
C PRO A 201 2.21 10.08 -16.75
N THR A 202 2.16 10.99 -15.78
CA THR A 202 2.88 12.29 -15.83
C THR A 202 4.39 12.15 -15.85
N TYR A 203 4.94 11.31 -14.96
CA TYR A 203 6.40 11.20 -14.79
C TYR A 203 6.92 9.84 -15.25
N PHE A 204 6.34 8.73 -14.80
CA PHE A 204 6.86 7.40 -15.15
C PHE A 204 6.54 7.05 -16.61
N GLY A 205 5.27 7.15 -17.00
CA GLY A 205 4.82 6.80 -18.35
C GLY A 205 5.46 7.67 -19.42
N ARG A 206 5.38 9.01 -19.26
CA ARG A 206 5.96 9.97 -20.21
C ARG A 206 7.48 9.81 -20.40
N LYS A 207 8.24 9.54 -19.34
CA LYS A 207 9.70 9.52 -19.42
C LYS A 207 10.27 8.21 -19.96
N ASN A 208 9.47 7.15 -19.93
CA ASN A 208 9.82 5.81 -20.39
C ASN A 208 9.01 5.40 -21.63
N ASP A 209 8.41 6.36 -22.33
CA ASP A 209 7.69 6.17 -23.60
C ASP A 209 6.63 5.05 -23.56
N ILE A 210 5.96 4.89 -22.41
CA ILE A 210 5.00 3.80 -22.17
C ILE A 210 3.64 4.08 -22.84
N GLY A 211 3.35 5.35 -23.14
CA GLY A 211 2.11 5.79 -23.77
C GLY A 211 1.15 6.47 -22.79
N SER A 212 -0.15 6.42 -23.11
CA SER A 212 -1.19 7.09 -22.33
C SER A 212 -1.49 6.35 -21.02
N ALA A 213 -2.27 6.98 -20.12
CA ALA A 213 -2.76 6.32 -18.92
C ALA A 213 -3.55 5.02 -19.21
N VAL A 214 -4.26 4.97 -20.35
CA VAL A 214 -5.00 3.79 -20.79
C VAL A 214 -4.04 2.68 -21.22
N ASP A 215 -2.98 3.02 -21.95
CA ASP A 215 -1.97 2.04 -22.40
C ASP A 215 -1.24 1.45 -21.20
N MET A 216 -0.89 2.27 -20.21
CA MET A 216 -0.32 1.79 -18.95
C MET A 216 -1.26 0.80 -18.22
N MET A 217 -2.57 1.04 -18.22
CA MET A 217 -3.53 0.11 -17.62
C MET A 217 -3.67 -1.19 -18.44
N LYS A 218 -3.60 -1.12 -19.78
CA LYS A 218 -3.57 -2.32 -20.62
C LYS A 218 -2.33 -3.17 -20.34
N LEU A 219 -1.18 -2.53 -20.10
CA LEU A 219 0.02 -3.25 -19.67
C LEU A 219 -0.20 -4.03 -18.38
N TYR A 220 -0.95 -3.50 -17.42
CA TYR A 220 -1.32 -4.29 -16.24
C TYR A 220 -2.19 -5.50 -16.56
N LYS A 221 -3.09 -5.40 -17.55
CA LYS A 221 -3.87 -6.56 -18.00
C LYS A 221 -2.98 -7.62 -18.65
N GLU A 222 -2.04 -7.20 -19.48
CA GLU A 222 -1.21 -8.07 -20.33
C GLU A 222 -0.01 -8.67 -19.58
N LYS A 223 0.60 -7.89 -18.68
CA LYS A 223 1.83 -8.26 -17.95
C LYS A 223 1.57 -8.84 -16.58
N THR A 224 0.31 -8.95 -16.14
CA THR A 224 -0.02 -9.60 -14.87
C THR A 224 -0.93 -10.80 -15.04
N THR A 225 -0.81 -11.76 -14.12
CA THR A 225 -1.59 -12.99 -14.17
C THR A 225 -1.96 -13.47 -12.76
N PRO A 226 -3.14 -14.09 -12.55
CA PRO A 226 -3.46 -14.67 -11.24
C PRO A 226 -2.37 -15.63 -10.76
N ARG A 227 -2.06 -15.58 -9.47
CA ARG A 227 -1.09 -16.49 -8.85
C ARG A 227 -1.42 -17.96 -9.16
N GLY A 228 -0.42 -18.73 -9.57
CA GLY A 228 -0.55 -20.15 -9.90
C GLY A 228 -1.23 -20.44 -11.24
N SER A 229 -1.44 -19.44 -12.09
CA SER A 229 -2.02 -19.65 -13.43
C SER A 229 -1.08 -20.43 -14.36
N LYS A 230 -1.64 -21.09 -15.37
CA LYS A 230 -0.86 -21.73 -16.45
C LYS A 230 -0.01 -20.70 -17.20
N ALA A 231 -0.53 -19.51 -17.43
CA ALA A 231 0.18 -18.43 -18.12
C ALA A 231 1.51 -18.06 -17.45
N LYS A 232 1.60 -18.11 -16.10
CA LYS A 232 2.88 -17.87 -15.40
C LYS A 232 3.92 -18.97 -15.68
N LYS A 233 3.48 -20.22 -15.86
CA LYS A 233 4.37 -21.34 -16.22
C LYS A 233 4.89 -21.23 -17.64
N GLU A 234 4.03 -20.75 -18.55
CA GLU A 234 4.36 -20.54 -19.96
C GLU A 234 5.21 -19.27 -20.18
N ASN A 235 5.00 -18.23 -19.36
CA ASN A 235 5.76 -16.99 -19.40
C ASN A 235 6.19 -16.56 -17.99
N PRO A 236 7.44 -16.88 -17.59
CA PRO A 236 8.00 -16.50 -16.30
C PRO A 236 8.08 -14.99 -16.06
N ASP A 237 8.04 -14.15 -17.10
CA ASP A 237 8.15 -12.69 -16.97
C ASP A 237 6.83 -12.03 -16.52
N LEU A 238 5.70 -12.77 -16.52
CA LEU A 238 4.43 -12.24 -16.03
C LEU A 238 4.47 -11.99 -14.53
N ILE A 239 4.00 -10.84 -14.08
CA ILE A 239 3.89 -10.51 -12.66
C ILE A 239 2.66 -11.20 -12.08
N GLU A 240 2.83 -11.99 -11.02
CA GLU A 240 1.68 -12.62 -10.37
C GLU A 240 0.86 -11.60 -9.57
N ARG A 241 -0.46 -11.81 -9.51
CA ARG A 241 -1.39 -11.04 -8.66
C ARG A 241 -2.30 -11.97 -7.85
N GLY A 242 -2.62 -11.57 -6.63
CA GLY A 242 -3.40 -12.34 -5.67
C GLY A 242 -2.86 -12.20 -4.25
N ILE A 243 -3.29 -13.11 -3.39
CA ILE A 243 -2.76 -13.26 -2.02
C ILE A 243 -1.64 -14.29 -2.07
N PHE A 244 -0.46 -13.91 -1.59
CA PHE A 244 0.76 -14.72 -1.59
C PHE A 244 0.99 -15.36 -0.24
N VAL A 245 0.75 -14.61 0.82
CA VAL A 245 0.85 -15.04 2.21
C VAL A 245 -0.45 -14.70 2.91
N GLN A 246 -1.00 -15.66 3.65
CA GLN A 246 -2.08 -15.47 4.60
C GLN A 246 -1.94 -16.58 5.64
N LYS A 247 -1.43 -16.23 6.83
CA LYS A 247 -1.21 -17.16 7.92
C LYS A 247 -1.56 -16.51 9.25
N GLU A 248 -2.09 -17.29 10.17
CA GLU A 248 -2.32 -16.83 11.53
C GLU A 248 -1.00 -16.84 12.31
N MET A 249 -0.75 -15.74 13.01
CA MET A 249 0.42 -15.56 13.87
C MET A 249 0.01 -14.76 15.10
N PRO A 250 0.69 -14.92 16.25
CA PRO A 250 0.45 -14.08 17.41
C PRO A 250 0.54 -12.59 17.06
N GLU A 251 -0.50 -11.83 17.40
CA GLU A 251 -0.58 -10.40 17.15
C GLU A 251 0.19 -9.64 18.23
N TYR A 252 0.90 -8.58 17.83
CA TYR A 252 1.84 -7.87 18.70
C TYR A 252 1.23 -7.29 19.98
N CYS A 253 0.11 -6.56 19.89
CA CYS A 253 -0.56 -5.95 21.03
C CYS A 253 -1.09 -7.02 22.00
N ASN A 254 -1.64 -8.12 21.48
CA ASN A 254 -2.10 -9.25 22.28
C ASN A 254 -0.95 -9.92 23.05
N GLU A 255 0.19 -10.16 22.41
CA GLU A 255 1.37 -10.72 23.10
C GLU A 255 1.96 -9.73 24.10
N TYR A 256 1.94 -8.43 23.80
CA TYR A 256 2.41 -7.40 24.72
C TYR A 256 1.55 -7.30 25.98
N ASN A 257 0.22 -7.44 25.84
CA ASN A 257 -0.70 -7.48 26.98
C ASN A 257 -0.40 -8.64 27.94
N LYS A 258 -0.01 -9.82 27.43
CA LYS A 258 0.42 -10.95 28.29
C LYS A 258 1.66 -10.60 29.12
N ILE A 259 2.57 -9.81 28.58
CA ILE A 259 3.75 -9.31 29.31
C ILE A 259 3.32 -8.36 30.43
N ILE A 260 2.39 -7.43 30.14
CA ILE A 260 1.82 -6.52 31.13
C ILE A 260 1.14 -7.30 32.26
N GLU A 261 0.27 -8.26 31.93
CA GLU A 261 -0.42 -9.09 32.91
C GLU A 261 0.55 -9.86 33.80
N LYS A 262 1.62 -10.41 33.21
CA LYS A 262 2.66 -11.11 33.97
C LYS A 262 3.41 -10.17 34.91
N ALA A 263 3.72 -8.96 34.46
CA ALA A 263 4.38 -7.95 35.29
C ALA A 263 3.49 -7.48 36.46
N MET A 264 2.18 -7.37 36.24
CA MET A 264 1.22 -6.90 37.26
C MET A 264 0.92 -7.94 38.35
N LYS A 265 1.15 -9.24 38.10
CA LYS A 265 0.90 -10.30 39.09
C LYS A 265 1.95 -10.37 40.21
N GLY A 266 3.09 -9.67 40.08
CA GLY A 266 4.21 -9.81 41.01
C GLY A 266 4.93 -11.15 40.86
N HIS A 267 6.19 -11.23 41.30
CA HIS A 267 6.95 -12.48 41.35
C HIS A 267 6.50 -13.36 42.51
#